data_AF-A0A4Q7E866-F1
#
_entry.id   AF-A0A4Q7E866-F1
#
_cell.length_a   1.000
_cell.length_b   1.000
_cell.length_c   1.000
_cell.angle_alpha   90.00
_cell.angle_beta   90.00
_cell.angle_gamma   90.00
#
_symmetry.space_group_name_H-M   'P 1'
#
loop_
_entity.id
_entity.type
_entity.pdbx_description
1 polymer ?
#
loop_
_entity_poly.entity_id
_entity_poly.type
_entity_poly.pdbx_seq_one_letter_code
_entity_poly.pdbx_strand_id
1 'polypeptide(L)'
;MKNALLVSLLSLASTSALANVTPATASAEQIPERPGYSSVNEVIEYGRQYQEIKGQLLEAGYQLQACNQHVINYFVQPASPVYLYAQAECTYSRSVGGDYSLETDYAMVKIDVDYHQFNQLFHEGAVNVNYVTVY
;
A
#
# COMPACT_ATOMS: atom_id res chain seq x y z
N MET A 1 -56.70 40.15 -48.49
CA MET A 1 -56.55 38.68 -48.37
C MET A 1 -56.01 38.19 -49.71
N LYS A 2 -54.73 37.85 -49.76
CA LYS A 2 -54.02 37.52 -51.00
C LYS A 2 -52.96 36.45 -50.74
N ASN A 3 -52.99 35.45 -51.60
CA ASN A 3 -51.90 34.58 -52.03
C ASN A 3 -51.47 33.43 -51.10
N ALA A 4 -52.03 32.26 -51.42
CA ALA A 4 -51.32 30.99 -51.35
C ALA A 4 -50.11 31.00 -52.29
N LEU A 5 -48.99 30.43 -51.83
CA LEU A 5 -47.81 30.15 -52.63
C LEU A 5 -47.36 28.69 -52.39
N LEU A 6 -47.49 27.92 -53.46
CA LEU A 6 -46.67 26.82 -53.97
C LEU A 6 -45.16 27.01 -53.63
N VAL A 7 -44.22 26.07 -53.60
CA VAL A 7 -44.05 24.66 -54.00
C VAL A 7 -42.61 24.24 -53.63
N SER A 8 -42.31 22.94 -53.72
CA SER A 8 -41.00 22.30 -53.99
C SER A 8 -40.11 21.75 -52.86
N LEU A 9 -40.16 20.42 -52.81
CA LEU A 9 -39.10 19.42 -52.64
C LEU A 9 -37.63 19.87 -52.81
N LEU A 10 -36.80 19.54 -51.82
CA LEU A 10 -35.36 19.23 -51.94
C LEU A 10 -35.05 18.12 -50.91
N SER A 11 -34.93 16.86 -51.33
CA SER A 11 -33.73 16.16 -51.82
C SER A 11 -32.76 15.73 -50.72
N LEU A 12 -32.41 14.44 -50.79
CA LEU A 12 -31.69 13.60 -49.86
C LEU A 12 -30.26 14.09 -49.55
N ALA A 13 -29.81 13.88 -48.31
CA ALA A 13 -28.40 13.68 -48.00
C ALA A 13 -28.28 12.61 -46.91
N SER A 14 -28.02 11.38 -47.34
CA SER A 14 -27.65 10.26 -46.47
C SER A 14 -26.16 10.43 -46.11
N THR A 15 -25.86 10.86 -44.89
CA THR A 15 -24.50 10.83 -44.34
C THR A 15 -24.25 9.46 -43.72
N SER A 16 -23.61 8.57 -44.48
CA SER A 16 -23.02 7.34 -43.96
C SER A 16 -21.82 7.71 -43.07
N ALA A 17 -22.01 7.64 -41.76
CA ALA A 17 -20.94 7.74 -40.78
C ALA A 17 -20.05 6.49 -40.88
N LEU A 18 -18.81 6.68 -41.34
CA LEU A 18 -17.76 5.69 -41.22
C LEU A 18 -17.31 5.66 -39.76
N ALA A 19 -17.78 4.66 -39.01
CA ALA A 19 -17.26 4.34 -37.70
C ALA A 19 -15.83 3.79 -37.85
N ASN A 20 -14.83 4.65 -37.63
CA ASN A 20 -13.46 4.19 -37.39
C ASN A 20 -13.46 3.42 -36.07
N VAL A 21 -13.49 2.09 -36.15
CA VAL A 21 -13.23 1.22 -35.01
C VAL A 21 -11.72 1.20 -34.80
N THR A 22 -11.22 2.10 -33.95
CA THR A 22 -9.87 1.98 -33.42
C THR A 22 -9.84 0.80 -32.44
N PRO A 23 -8.95 -0.18 -32.59
CA PRO A 23 -8.78 -1.23 -31.60
C PRO A 23 -8.33 -0.58 -30.29
N ALA A 24 -9.10 -0.81 -29.22
CA ALA A 24 -8.69 -0.47 -27.87
C ALA A 24 -7.44 -1.30 -27.54
N THR A 25 -6.27 -0.67 -27.60
CA THR A 25 -5.09 -1.17 -26.92
C THR A 25 -5.44 -1.27 -25.45
N ALA A 26 -5.52 -2.50 -24.93
CA ALA A 26 -5.57 -2.76 -23.51
C ALA A 26 -4.37 -2.04 -22.87
N SER A 27 -4.62 -0.86 -22.29
CA SER A 27 -3.66 -0.20 -21.45
C SER A 27 -3.50 -1.12 -20.24
N ALA A 28 -2.37 -1.81 -20.15
CA ALA A 28 -1.93 -2.34 -18.88
C ALA A 28 -1.99 -1.18 -17.90
N GLU A 29 -2.90 -1.25 -16.93
CA GLU A 29 -3.04 -0.23 -15.91
C GLU A 29 -1.71 -0.19 -15.18
N GLN A 30 -0.91 0.82 -15.49
CA GLN A 30 0.40 1.03 -14.90
C GLN A 30 0.13 1.41 -13.45
N ILE A 31 0.08 0.39 -12.58
CA ILE A 31 -0.02 0.57 -11.13
C ILE A 31 1.07 1.59 -10.77
N PRO A 32 0.72 2.73 -10.16
CA PRO A 32 1.70 3.76 -9.85
C PRO A 32 2.82 3.11 -9.05
N GLU A 33 4.03 3.17 -9.58
CA GLU A 33 5.22 2.65 -8.92
C GLU A 33 5.40 3.45 -7.63
N ARG A 34 4.96 2.88 -6.49
CA ARG A 34 5.25 3.48 -5.19
C ARG A 34 6.77 3.52 -5.07
N PRO A 35 7.37 4.63 -4.60
CA PRO A 35 8.80 4.66 -4.33
C PRO A 35 9.12 3.48 -3.41
N GLY A 36 9.89 2.53 -3.94
CA GLY A 36 10.33 1.36 -3.20
C GLY A 36 11.62 1.64 -2.46
N TYR A 37 11.94 0.74 -1.56
CA TYR A 37 13.11 0.80 -0.70
C TYR A 37 14.18 -0.17 -1.21
N SER A 38 15.45 0.14 -0.99
CA SER A 38 16.58 -0.69 -1.42
C SER A 38 16.83 -1.88 -0.48
N SER A 39 16.28 -1.86 0.73
CA SER A 39 16.45 -2.92 1.72
C SER A 39 15.28 -3.01 2.70
N VAL A 40 15.19 -4.14 3.41
CA VAL A 40 14.28 -4.33 4.56
C VAL A 40 14.52 -3.28 5.65
N ASN A 41 15.76 -2.88 5.88
CA ASN A 41 16.10 -1.84 6.87
C ASN A 41 15.49 -0.49 6.50
N GLU A 42 15.54 -0.11 5.23
CA GLU A 42 14.93 1.15 4.77
C GLU A 42 13.41 1.12 4.88
N VAL A 43 12.76 -0.03 4.67
CA VAL A 43 11.32 -0.17 4.93
C VAL A 43 11.02 0.12 6.40
N ILE A 44 11.84 -0.35 7.33
CA ILE A 44 11.64 -0.11 8.77
C ILE A 44 12.05 1.32 9.15
N GLU A 45 13.02 1.94 8.48
CA GLU A 45 13.47 3.28 8.78
C GLU A 45 12.53 4.37 8.22
N TYR A 46 11.97 4.13 7.04
CA TYR A 46 11.22 5.12 6.26
C TYR A 46 9.81 4.69 5.87
N GLY A 47 9.38 3.48 6.25
CA GLY A 47 8.02 2.98 6.07
C GLY A 47 7.00 3.90 6.72
N ARG A 48 6.09 4.44 5.93
CA ARG A 48 5.19 5.51 6.37
C ARG A 48 4.30 5.06 7.52
N GLN A 49 3.65 3.90 7.38
CA GLN A 49 2.71 3.41 8.41
C GLN A 49 3.46 3.08 9.70
N TYR A 50 4.61 2.43 9.60
CA TYR A 50 5.40 2.13 10.78
C TYR A 50 5.91 3.39 11.48
N GLN A 51 6.40 4.40 10.76
CA GLN A 51 6.84 5.65 11.39
C GLN A 51 5.69 6.39 12.10
N GLU A 52 4.47 6.36 11.54
CA GLU A 52 3.29 6.92 12.21
C GLU A 52 2.97 6.19 13.52
N ILE A 53 2.91 4.86 13.48
CA ILE A 53 2.68 4.01 14.67
C ILE A 53 3.77 4.22 15.71
N LYS A 54 5.04 4.24 15.29
CA LYS A 54 6.18 4.50 16.17
C LYS A 54 6.04 5.86 16.84
N GLY A 55 5.67 6.89 16.11
CA GLY A 55 5.40 8.22 16.67
C GLY A 55 4.34 8.16 17.78
N GLN A 56 3.20 7.54 17.50
CA GLN A 56 2.10 7.38 18.46
C GLN A 56 2.52 6.61 19.71
N LEU A 57 3.30 5.53 19.56
CA LEU A 57 3.81 4.75 20.69
C LEU A 57 4.77 5.57 21.56
N LEU A 58 5.70 6.29 20.95
CA LEU A 58 6.64 7.15 21.67
C LEU A 58 5.92 8.29 22.42
N GLU A 59 4.92 8.92 21.79
CA GLU A 59 4.07 9.93 22.43
C GLU A 59 3.27 9.36 23.61
N ALA A 60 2.85 8.09 23.53
CA ALA A 60 2.18 7.37 24.60
C ALA A 60 3.13 6.85 25.71
N GLY A 61 4.43 7.18 25.63
CA GLY A 61 5.44 6.84 26.63
C GLY A 61 6.03 5.43 26.49
N TYR A 62 5.71 4.71 25.42
CA TYR A 62 6.36 3.45 25.10
C TYR A 62 7.79 3.68 24.62
N GLN A 63 8.69 2.78 24.99
CA GLN A 63 10.09 2.78 24.58
C GLN A 63 10.38 1.55 23.74
N LEU A 64 11.09 1.74 22.63
CA LEU A 64 11.55 0.64 21.78
C LEU A 64 12.54 -0.23 22.56
N GLN A 65 12.26 -1.52 22.66
CA GLN A 65 13.11 -2.50 23.33
C GLN A 65 14.02 -3.21 22.33
N ALA A 66 13.43 -3.73 21.25
CA ALA A 66 14.14 -4.44 20.20
C ALA A 66 13.34 -4.42 18.91
N CYS A 67 14.01 -4.59 17.77
CA CYS A 67 13.34 -4.94 16.53
C CYS A 67 14.10 -6.05 15.82
N ASN A 68 13.42 -7.18 15.62
CA ASN A 68 13.98 -8.36 14.98
C ASN A 68 13.44 -8.50 13.57
N GLN A 69 14.27 -8.96 12.65
CA GLN A 69 13.90 -9.16 11.25
C GLN A 69 14.05 -10.65 10.90
N HIS A 70 13.05 -11.17 10.20
CA HIS A 70 12.98 -12.55 9.76
C HIS A 70 12.74 -12.59 8.26
N VAL A 71 13.77 -12.98 7.50
CA VAL A 71 13.63 -13.25 6.07
C VAL A 71 12.91 -14.58 5.88
N ILE A 72 11.92 -14.60 4.99
CA ILE A 72 11.13 -15.79 4.68
C ILE A 72 11.88 -16.59 3.63
N ASN A 73 12.28 -17.80 4.01
CA ASN A 73 12.95 -18.73 3.11
C ASN A 73 11.91 -19.56 2.36
N TYR A 74 11.73 -19.28 1.08
CA TYR A 74 10.89 -20.08 0.21
C TYR A 74 11.66 -21.27 -0.34
N PHE A 75 11.04 -22.46 -0.34
CA PHE A 75 11.64 -23.66 -0.94
C PHE A 75 11.79 -23.55 -2.46
N VAL A 76 10.90 -22.80 -3.11
CA VAL A 76 10.94 -22.46 -4.54
C VAL A 76 10.62 -20.97 -4.68
N GLN A 77 11.26 -20.29 -5.64
CA GLN A 77 10.99 -18.88 -5.92
C GLN A 77 9.47 -18.66 -6.14
N PRO A 78 8.86 -17.70 -5.44
CA PRO A 78 7.45 -17.38 -5.63
C PRO A 78 7.16 -16.97 -7.08
N ALA A 79 6.08 -17.51 -7.66
CA ALA A 79 5.66 -17.18 -9.02
C ALA A 79 5.02 -15.79 -9.12
N SER A 80 4.59 -15.21 -7.99
CA SER A 80 3.98 -13.89 -7.95
C SER A 80 5.03 -12.78 -8.18
N PRO A 81 4.73 -11.77 -9.02
CA PRO A 81 5.60 -10.59 -9.19
C PRO A 81 5.95 -9.87 -7.89
N VAL A 82 5.04 -9.92 -6.92
CA VAL A 82 5.20 -9.36 -5.57
C VAL A 82 4.93 -10.45 -4.55
N TYR A 83 5.81 -10.62 -3.58
CA TYR A 83 5.64 -11.60 -2.50
C TYR A 83 6.22 -11.10 -1.18
N LEU A 84 5.69 -11.62 -0.08
CA LEU A 84 6.18 -11.33 1.26
C LEU A 84 7.61 -11.85 1.44
N TYR A 85 8.58 -10.96 1.52
CA TYR A 85 9.99 -11.32 1.59
C TYR A 85 10.50 -11.46 3.01
N ALA A 86 10.08 -10.57 3.90
CA ALA A 86 10.49 -10.58 5.31
C ALA A 86 9.38 -10.05 6.21
N GLN A 87 9.52 -10.35 7.50
CA GLN A 87 8.74 -9.75 8.57
C GLN A 87 9.68 -9.13 9.60
N ALA A 88 9.37 -7.91 10.02
CA ALA A 88 10.03 -7.27 11.15
C ALA A 88 9.08 -7.18 12.33
N GLU A 89 9.57 -7.47 13.52
CA GLU A 89 8.82 -7.43 14.78
C GLU A 89 9.54 -6.51 15.75
N CYS A 90 8.97 -5.31 15.95
CA CYS A 90 9.49 -4.32 16.88
C CYS A 90 8.67 -4.35 18.18
N THR A 91 9.35 -4.63 19.28
CA THR A 91 8.75 -4.67 20.63
C THR A 91 9.00 -3.36 21.35
N TYR A 92 7.92 -2.80 21.90
CA TYR A 92 7.93 -1.62 22.74
C TYR A 92 7.37 -1.96 24.11
N SER A 93 7.80 -1.24 25.15
CA SER A 93 7.22 -1.38 26.48
C SER A 93 7.17 -0.05 27.23
N ARG A 94 6.30 0.02 28.24
CA ARG A 94 6.28 1.08 29.25
C ARG A 94 5.86 0.49 30.60
N SER A 95 6.43 1.00 31.67
CA SER A 95 5.96 0.69 33.03
C SER A 95 4.66 1.44 33.32
N VAL A 96 3.69 0.73 33.90
CA VAL A 96 2.36 1.26 34.22
C VAL A 96 2.23 1.24 35.74
N GLY A 97 2.02 2.39 36.38
CA GLY A 97 1.75 2.45 37.83
C GLY A 97 2.91 2.89 38.74
N GLY A 98 3.56 4.00 38.46
CA GLY A 98 4.49 4.64 39.42
C GLY A 98 5.70 3.78 39.83
N ASP A 99 6.46 4.26 40.82
CA ASP A 99 7.83 3.78 41.11
C ASP A 99 7.95 2.31 41.60
N TYR A 100 6.84 1.63 41.89
CA TYR A 100 6.83 0.29 42.48
C TYR A 100 5.88 -0.71 41.80
N SER A 101 5.28 -0.34 40.67
CA SER A 101 4.45 -1.29 39.93
C SER A 101 5.29 -2.27 39.12
N LEU A 102 4.89 -3.54 39.19
CA LEU A 102 5.41 -4.60 38.33
C LEU A 102 4.65 -4.68 37.00
N GLU A 103 3.59 -3.88 36.86
CA GLU A 103 2.78 -3.85 35.65
C GLU A 103 3.55 -3.19 34.50
N THR A 104 3.68 -3.93 33.40
CA THR A 104 4.34 -3.47 32.18
C THR A 104 3.40 -3.67 30.99
N ASP A 105 3.11 -2.58 30.30
CA ASP A 105 2.44 -2.62 29.00
C ASP A 105 3.48 -2.87 27.92
N TYR A 106 3.16 -3.74 26.98
CA TYR A 106 3.93 -4.01 25.77
C TYR A 106 3.09 -3.72 24.54
N ALA A 107 3.75 -3.21 23.50
CA ALA A 107 3.21 -3.10 22.16
C ALA A 107 4.16 -3.79 21.18
N MET A 108 3.65 -4.77 20.44
CA MET A 108 4.39 -5.48 19.40
C MET A 108 3.90 -5.00 18.05
N VAL A 109 4.78 -4.38 17.28
CA VAL A 109 4.51 -3.92 15.92
C VAL A 109 5.11 -4.90 14.93
N LYS A 110 4.26 -5.50 14.11
CA LYS A 110 4.64 -6.43 13.06
C LYS A 110 4.54 -5.74 11.70
N ILE A 111 5.62 -5.75 10.95
CA ILE A 111 5.79 -5.06 9.66
C ILE A 111 6.07 -6.12 8.61
N ASP A 112 5.15 -6.30 7.69
CA ASP A 112 5.36 -7.12 6.50
C ASP A 112 6.21 -6.32 5.49
N VAL A 113 7.17 -7.01 4.87
CA VAL A 113 8.01 -6.43 3.82
C VAL A 113 7.86 -7.24 2.55
N ASP A 114 7.24 -6.63 1.55
CA ASP A 114 7.05 -7.23 0.23
C ASP A 114 8.25 -6.94 -0.67
N TYR A 115 8.61 -7.90 -1.52
CA TYR A 115 9.62 -7.73 -2.56
C TYR A 115 8.99 -7.80 -3.94
N HIS A 116 9.31 -6.82 -4.79
CA HIS A 116 8.82 -6.71 -6.15
C HIS A 116 9.90 -7.16 -7.14
N GLN A 117 9.67 -8.27 -7.84
CA GLN A 117 10.70 -8.96 -8.62
C GLN A 117 11.20 -8.16 -9.84
N PHE A 118 10.34 -7.35 -10.47
CA PHE A 118 10.69 -6.67 -11.72
C PHE A 118 11.62 -5.46 -11.54
N ASN A 119 11.39 -4.66 -10.51
CA ASN A 119 12.20 -3.48 -10.20
C ASN A 119 13.19 -3.73 -9.05
N GLN A 120 13.15 -4.91 -8.42
CA GLN A 120 14.05 -5.35 -7.37
C GLN A 120 14.01 -4.47 -6.13
N LEU A 121 12.82 -3.93 -5.81
CA LEU A 121 12.60 -3.06 -4.66
C LEU A 121 11.78 -3.74 -3.57
N PHE A 122 11.97 -3.26 -2.34
CA PHE A 122 11.17 -3.64 -1.18
C PHE A 122 10.07 -2.62 -0.94
N HIS A 123 8.95 -3.06 -0.37
CA HIS A 123 7.82 -2.19 -0.04
C HIS A 123 7.30 -2.51 1.37
N GLU A 124 6.83 -1.46 2.05
CA GLU A 124 6.04 -1.63 3.27
C GLU A 124 4.71 -2.30 2.92
N GLY A 125 4.51 -3.51 3.47
CA GLY A 125 3.27 -4.27 3.37
C GLY A 125 2.29 -3.88 4.48
N ALA A 126 1.64 -4.86 5.09
CA ALA A 126 0.79 -4.64 6.25
C ALA A 126 1.61 -4.31 7.50
N VAL A 127 1.13 -3.34 8.28
CA VAL A 127 1.69 -3.02 9.61
C VAL A 127 0.60 -3.23 10.66
N ASN A 128 0.84 -4.15 11.59
CA ASN A 128 -0.13 -4.53 12.62
C ASN A 128 0.46 -4.27 14.01
N VAL A 129 -0.37 -3.82 14.94
CA VAL A 129 0.03 -3.57 16.34
C VAL A 129 -0.78 -4.47 17.26
N ASN A 130 -0.10 -5.14 18.18
CA ASN A 130 -0.71 -5.94 19.24
C ASN A 130 -0.27 -5.40 20.61
N TYR A 131 -1.22 -5.23 21.52
CA TYR A 131 -0.96 -4.74 22.88
C TYR A 131 -1.16 -5.85 23.90
N VAL A 132 -0.32 -5.88 24.93
CA VAL A 132 -0.44 -6.82 26.05
C VAL A 132 0.08 -6.20 27.35
N THR A 133 -0.60 -6.45 28.45
CA THR A 133 -0.18 -6.03 29.79
C THR A 133 0.26 -7.25 30.59
N VAL A 134 1.39 -7.16 31.30
CA VAL A 134 1.96 -8.21 32.16
C VAL A 134 2.02 -7.69 33.60
N TYR A 135 1.72 -8.57 34.57
CA TYR A 135 1.64 -8.29 36.01
C TYR A 135 2.67 -9.09 36.81
#